data_AF-A0A158CLQ6-F1
#
_entry.id   AF-A0A158CLQ6-F1
#
_cell.length_a   1.000
_cell.length_b   1.000
_cell.length_c   1.000
_cell.angle_alpha   90.00
_cell.angle_beta   90.00
_cell.angle_gamma   90.00
#
_symmetry.space_group_name_H-M   'P 1'
#
loop_
_entity.id
_entity.type
_entity.pdbx_description
1 polymer ?
#
loop_
_entity_poly.entity_id
_entity_poly.type
_entity_poly.pdbx_seq_one_letter_code
_entity_poly.pdbx_strand_id
1 'polypeptide(L)'
;MPQRDVMQALTALEPKTKAAKVREVMPVIEQRIAAGVRIADILKALRDSGIDLSEATLKSYLYRYRQKTHVERENAGQRIPSNARQASATEPVSQRHYPDSSSINDSDSPANRASQGPISMQELDRLMKPDPAEQAEKLERYERLAKQQRRSRK
;
A
#
# COMPACT_ATOMS: atom_id res chain seq x y z
N MET A 1 -30.66 37.68 -7.11
CA MET A 1 -29.49 37.06 -6.47
C MET A 1 -29.86 35.67 -5.92
N PRO A 2 -29.80 34.58 -6.72
CA PRO A 2 -30.26 33.25 -6.27
C PRO A 2 -29.14 32.29 -5.80
N GLN A 3 -27.86 32.58 -6.06
CA GLN A 3 -26.77 31.60 -5.84
C GLN A 3 -26.56 31.20 -4.37
N ARG A 4 -26.83 32.08 -3.39
CA ARG A 4 -26.66 31.78 -1.96
C ARG A 4 -27.67 30.73 -1.46
N ASP A 5 -28.89 30.78 -1.98
CA ASP A 5 -29.99 29.88 -1.61
C ASP A 5 -29.71 28.44 -2.04
N VAL A 6 -29.21 28.26 -3.28
CA VAL A 6 -28.80 26.93 -3.80
C VAL A 6 -27.68 26.32 -2.96
N MET A 7 -26.67 27.10 -2.55
CA MET A 7 -25.59 26.57 -1.70
C MET A 7 -26.08 26.15 -0.31
N GLN A 8 -27.00 26.91 0.28
CA GLN A 8 -27.60 26.57 1.56
C GLN A 8 -28.47 25.30 1.47
N ALA A 9 -29.30 25.19 0.42
CA ALA A 9 -30.09 23.99 0.15
C ALA A 9 -29.23 22.73 -0.07
N LEU A 10 -28.10 22.85 -0.78
CA LEU A 10 -27.17 21.72 -0.99
C LEU A 10 -26.43 21.31 0.29
N THR A 11 -26.14 22.25 1.19
CA THR A 11 -25.44 21.98 2.47
C THR A 11 -26.37 21.31 3.49
N ALA A 12 -27.67 21.51 3.38
CA ALA A 12 -28.70 20.85 4.20
C ALA A 12 -29.01 19.39 3.77
N LEU A 13 -28.39 18.87 2.71
CA LEU A 13 -28.62 17.50 2.23
C LEU A 13 -27.84 16.48 3.05
N GLU A 14 -28.55 15.70 3.86
CA GLU A 14 -27.94 14.58 4.60
C GLU A 14 -27.31 13.54 3.64
N PRO A 15 -26.17 12.93 4.03
CA PRO A 15 -25.51 11.93 3.20
C PRO A 15 -26.32 10.62 3.13
N LYS A 16 -26.99 10.42 2.00
CA LYS A 16 -27.83 9.22 1.76
C LYS A 16 -27.05 7.92 1.65
N THR A 17 -25.75 7.95 1.29
CA THR A 17 -24.96 6.72 1.09
C THR A 17 -24.24 6.28 2.37
N LYS A 18 -24.21 4.97 2.63
CA LYS A 18 -23.42 4.38 3.73
C LYS A 18 -21.98 4.90 3.73
N ALA A 19 -21.34 4.94 2.55
CA ALA A 19 -19.97 5.40 2.40
C ALA A 19 -19.76 6.88 2.79
N ALA A 20 -20.75 7.75 2.58
CA ALA A 20 -20.66 9.15 2.97
C ALA A 20 -20.84 9.33 4.49
N LYS A 21 -21.85 8.68 5.10
CA LYS A 21 -22.03 8.68 6.57
C LYS A 21 -20.77 8.20 7.31
N VAL A 22 -20.10 7.18 6.76
CA VAL A 22 -18.83 6.67 7.34
C VAL A 22 -17.71 7.70 7.25
N ARG A 23 -17.61 8.48 6.15
CA ARG A 23 -16.56 9.49 5.98
C ARG A 23 -16.66 10.64 6.99
N GLU A 24 -17.87 10.98 7.44
CA GLU A 24 -18.08 11.99 8.48
C GLU A 24 -17.53 11.54 9.83
N VAL A 25 -17.69 10.25 10.17
CA VAL A 25 -17.21 9.68 11.43
C VAL A 25 -15.78 9.12 11.37
N MET A 26 -15.14 9.05 10.19
CA MET A 26 -13.74 8.61 10.03
C MET A 26 -12.73 9.30 10.98
N PRO A 27 -12.77 10.64 11.20
CA PRO A 27 -11.82 11.30 12.10
C PRO A 27 -11.95 10.79 13.55
N VAL A 28 -13.19 10.58 14.01
CA VAL A 28 -13.49 10.04 15.34
C VAL A 28 -13.06 8.57 15.44
N ILE A 29 -13.29 7.78 14.39
CA ILE A 29 -12.85 6.38 14.33
C ILE A 29 -11.34 6.27 14.50
N GLU A 30 -10.54 7.07 13.78
CA GLU A 30 -9.08 7.08 13.93
C GLU A 30 -8.65 7.50 15.33
N GLN A 31 -9.31 8.49 15.94
CA GLN A 31 -9.03 8.89 17.33
C GLN A 31 -9.30 7.75 18.31
N ARG A 32 -10.38 6.97 18.12
CA ARG A 32 -10.70 5.80 18.96
C ARG A 32 -9.70 4.66 18.75
N ILE A 33 -9.25 4.42 17.51
CA ILE A 33 -8.18 3.45 17.21
C ILE A 33 -6.86 3.88 17.87
N ALA A 34 -6.50 5.17 17.81
CA ALA A 34 -5.31 5.70 18.47
C ALA A 34 -5.39 5.59 20.01
N ALA A 35 -6.59 5.65 20.59
CA ALA A 35 -6.85 5.36 22.00
C ALA A 35 -6.92 3.85 22.34
N GLY A 36 -6.61 2.96 21.39
CA GLY A 36 -6.55 1.51 21.61
C GLY A 36 -7.87 0.73 21.44
N VAL A 37 -8.96 1.37 20.99
CA VAL A 37 -10.24 0.68 20.77
C VAL A 37 -10.12 -0.30 19.60
N ARG A 38 -10.62 -1.54 19.78
CA ARG A 38 -10.51 -2.59 18.76
C ARG A 38 -11.44 -2.31 17.58
N ILE A 39 -10.99 -2.69 16.39
CA ILE A 39 -11.76 -2.55 15.14
C ILE A 39 -13.12 -3.29 15.22
N ALA A 40 -13.18 -4.43 15.92
CA ALA A 40 -14.41 -5.18 16.13
C ALA A 40 -15.48 -4.39 16.91
N ASP A 41 -15.08 -3.68 17.96
CA ASP A 41 -15.99 -2.89 18.80
C ASP A 41 -16.51 -1.66 18.02
N ILE A 42 -15.65 -1.07 17.19
CA ILE A 42 -16.02 0.01 16.25
C ILE A 42 -17.02 -0.49 15.21
N LEU A 43 -16.80 -1.67 14.62
CA LEU A 43 -17.76 -2.29 13.69
C LEU A 43 -19.11 -2.59 14.35
N LYS A 44 -19.12 -3.01 15.62
CA LYS A 44 -20.35 -3.18 16.38
C LYS A 44 -21.09 -1.85 16.54
N ALA A 45 -20.41 -0.80 17.02
CA ALA A 45 -21.01 0.52 17.18
C ALA A 45 -21.53 1.10 15.84
N LEU A 46 -20.81 0.87 14.73
CA LEU A 46 -21.27 1.26 13.40
C LEU A 46 -22.55 0.50 12.99
N ARG A 47 -22.61 -0.82 13.21
CA ARG A 47 -23.84 -1.62 12.98
C ARG A 47 -25.00 -1.17 13.85
N ASP A 48 -24.77 -0.92 15.14
CA ASP A 48 -25.78 -0.45 16.08
C ASP A 48 -26.35 0.91 15.63
N SER A 49 -25.57 1.75 14.94
CA SER A 49 -26.00 3.01 14.31
C SER A 49 -26.59 2.87 12.88
N GLY A 50 -26.85 1.65 12.42
CA GLY A 50 -27.42 1.36 11.10
C GLY A 50 -26.41 1.33 9.94
N ILE A 51 -25.11 1.44 10.23
CA ILE A 51 -24.03 1.43 9.26
C ILE A 51 -23.36 0.04 9.23
N ASP A 52 -24.01 -0.92 8.58
CA ASP A 52 -23.39 -2.23 8.40
C ASP A 52 -22.30 -2.23 7.31
N LEU A 53 -21.15 -2.80 7.69
CA LEU A 53 -19.87 -2.85 6.99
C LEU A 53 -19.13 -4.16 7.30
N SER A 54 -18.27 -4.57 6.37
CA SER A 54 -17.25 -5.59 6.64
C SER A 54 -15.97 -4.96 7.20
N GLU A 55 -15.18 -5.75 7.92
CA GLU A 55 -13.87 -5.33 8.42
C GLU A 55 -12.91 -4.94 7.29
N ALA A 56 -12.94 -5.66 6.16
CA ALA A 56 -12.14 -5.34 4.98
C ALA A 56 -12.52 -3.98 4.37
N THR A 57 -13.82 -3.64 4.35
CA THR A 57 -14.30 -2.33 3.89
C THR A 57 -13.83 -1.21 4.83
N LEU A 58 -13.95 -1.40 6.14
CA LEU A 58 -13.49 -0.41 7.12
C LEU A 58 -11.97 -0.18 7.02
N LYS A 59 -11.16 -1.24 6.94
CA LYS A 59 -9.70 -1.14 6.70
C LYS A 59 -9.38 -0.39 5.41
N SER A 60 -10.09 -0.66 4.32
CA SER A 60 -9.92 0.03 3.03
C SER A 60 -10.27 1.52 3.11
N TYR A 61 -11.26 1.89 3.92
CA TYR A 61 -11.65 3.28 4.13
C TYR A 61 -10.64 4.03 5.01
N LEU A 62 -10.16 3.41 6.09
CA LEU A 62 -9.08 3.96 6.93
C LEU A 62 -7.81 4.20 6.12
N TYR A 63 -7.41 3.24 5.27
CA TYR A 63 -6.27 3.40 4.37
C TYR A 63 -6.41 4.62 3.45
N ARG A 64 -7.57 4.76 2.78
CA ARG A 64 -7.86 5.91 1.92
C ARG A 64 -7.92 7.23 2.69
N TYR A 65 -8.47 7.22 3.90
CA TYR A 65 -8.54 8.39 4.78
C TYR A 65 -7.13 8.84 5.20
N ARG A 66 -6.28 7.90 5.64
CA ARG A 66 -4.86 8.16 5.96
C ARG A 66 -4.12 8.75 4.77
N GLN A 67 -4.17 8.12 3.59
CA GLN A 67 -3.54 8.66 2.39
C GLN A 67 -3.99 10.10 2.09
N LYS A 68 -5.30 10.36 2.13
CA LYS A 68 -5.83 11.71 1.92
C LYS A 68 -5.27 12.71 2.95
N THR A 69 -5.27 12.37 4.24
CA THR A 69 -4.75 13.26 5.29
C THR A 69 -3.24 13.47 5.22
N HIS A 70 -2.46 12.51 4.71
CA HIS A 70 -1.03 12.70 4.43
C HIS A 70 -0.84 13.74 3.32
N VAL A 71 -1.52 13.56 2.18
CA VAL A 71 -1.46 14.51 1.05
C VAL A 71 -1.96 15.90 1.46
N GLU A 72 -3.02 16.01 2.26
CA GLU A 72 -3.50 17.29 2.78
C GLU A 72 -2.47 17.97 3.70
N ARG A 73 -1.75 17.23 4.56
CA ARG A 73 -0.67 17.78 5.40
C ARG A 73 0.55 18.24 4.59
N GLU A 74 0.90 17.50 3.53
CA GLU A 74 1.98 17.86 2.60
C GLU A 74 1.64 19.15 1.83
N ASN A 75 0.40 19.28 1.34
CA ASN A 75 -0.06 20.46 0.62
C ASN A 75 -0.34 21.67 1.55
N ALA A 76 -0.72 21.44 2.82
CA ALA A 76 -0.93 22.48 3.81
C ALA A 76 0.37 23.10 4.37
N GLY A 77 1.53 22.73 3.81
CA GLY A 77 2.79 23.47 4.02
C GLY A 77 3.52 23.16 5.32
N GLN A 78 3.17 22.11 6.05
CA GLN A 78 3.86 21.75 7.30
C GLN A 78 5.18 20.99 7.02
N ARG A 79 6.15 21.71 6.46
CA ARG A 79 7.57 21.34 6.45
C ARG A 79 8.10 21.29 7.89
N ILE A 80 7.86 20.19 8.59
CA ILE A 80 8.67 19.83 9.75
C ILE A 80 10.05 19.44 9.20
N PRO A 81 11.15 20.11 9.58
CA PRO A 81 12.47 19.77 9.06
C PRO A 81 12.86 18.37 9.54
N SER A 82 12.99 17.44 8.60
CA SER A 82 13.42 16.04 8.81
C SER A 82 14.92 15.91 9.09
N ASN A 83 15.49 16.85 9.86
CA ASN A 83 16.92 16.99 10.10
C ASN A 83 17.26 16.96 11.60
N ALA A 84 16.93 15.84 12.26
CA ALA A 84 17.18 15.64 13.69
C ALA A 84 17.45 14.17 14.11
N ARG A 85 17.90 13.30 13.18
CA ARG A 85 18.31 11.91 13.48
C ARG A 85 19.55 11.44 12.71
N GLN A 86 20.62 12.23 12.79
CA GLN A 86 22.00 11.78 12.53
C GLN A 86 22.95 12.43 13.55
N ALA A 87 23.06 11.86 14.75
CA ALA A 87 24.14 12.16 15.71
C ALA A 87 24.09 11.24 16.95
N SER A 88 24.49 9.97 16.80
CA SER A 88 25.22 9.23 17.85
C SER A 88 25.64 7.84 17.33
N ALA A 89 26.93 7.72 17.02
CA ALA A 89 27.56 6.43 16.79
C ALA A 89 28.38 6.05 18.03
N THR A 90 28.00 4.96 18.68
CA THR A 90 28.90 4.13 19.50
C THR A 90 28.34 2.71 19.61
N GLU A 91 29.25 1.75 19.51
CA GLU A 91 29.10 0.32 19.23
C GLU A 91 28.53 -0.52 20.42
N PRO A 92 28.76 -1.85 20.51
CA PRO A 92 28.08 -2.91 19.77
C PRO A 92 27.46 -3.98 20.71
N VAL A 93 26.48 -4.79 20.28
CA VAL A 93 26.21 -6.05 21.02
C VAL A 93 25.55 -7.18 20.23
N SER A 94 26.08 -8.39 20.49
CA SER A 94 25.52 -9.72 20.32
C SER A 94 24.95 -10.16 18.97
N GLN A 95 25.80 -10.90 18.25
CA GLN A 95 25.41 -12.16 17.61
C GLN A 95 24.36 -12.93 18.44
N ARG A 96 23.30 -13.39 17.80
CA ARG A 96 22.61 -14.63 18.20
C ARG A 96 22.72 -15.63 17.07
N HIS A 97 23.63 -16.57 17.23
CA HIS A 97 23.52 -17.86 16.57
C HIS A 97 22.22 -18.53 17.03
N TYR A 98 21.42 -19.00 16.08
CA TYR A 98 20.55 -20.14 16.26
C TYR A 98 21.04 -21.22 15.29
N PRO A 99 21.68 -22.29 15.76
CA PRO A 99 21.88 -23.49 14.95
C PRO A 99 20.62 -24.35 14.96
N ASP A 100 20.66 -25.39 14.14
CA ASP A 100 19.73 -26.52 14.05
C ASP A 100 18.42 -26.26 13.27
N SER A 101 17.99 -27.03 12.26
CA SER A 101 18.59 -27.92 11.23
C SER A 101 17.43 -28.79 10.72
N SER A 102 17.36 -29.06 9.39
CA SER A 102 16.65 -30.24 8.80
C SER A 102 15.11 -30.30 8.98
N SER A 103 14.29 -30.96 8.15
CA SER A 103 14.37 -31.67 6.85
C SER A 103 12.91 -31.93 6.40
N ILE A 104 12.50 -32.22 5.15
CA ILE A 104 13.07 -32.28 3.79
C ILE A 104 11.86 -32.13 2.82
N ASN A 105 12.04 -31.69 1.56
CA ASN A 105 11.36 -32.29 0.39
C ASN A 105 11.87 -31.71 -0.94
N ASP A 106 12.29 -32.61 -1.83
CA ASP A 106 12.97 -32.32 -3.09
C ASP A 106 12.01 -32.06 -4.26
N SER A 107 12.41 -31.17 -5.17
CA SER A 107 11.92 -31.09 -6.56
C SER A 107 12.92 -30.32 -7.44
N ASP A 108 14.05 -30.97 -7.68
CA ASP A 108 14.67 -31.16 -9.00
C ASP A 108 14.73 -29.97 -10.00
N SER A 109 15.86 -29.24 -10.01
CA SER A 109 16.65 -29.03 -11.26
C SER A 109 17.98 -28.31 -10.99
N PRO A 110 19.06 -28.56 -11.77
CA PRO A 110 20.42 -28.27 -11.34
C PRO A 110 21.15 -27.23 -12.21
N ALA A 111 21.26 -25.99 -11.72
CA ALA A 111 22.39 -25.11 -12.03
C ALA A 111 22.52 -23.97 -10.99
N ASN A 112 23.76 -23.67 -10.60
CA ASN A 112 24.15 -22.40 -9.96
C ASN A 112 23.58 -22.10 -8.54
N ARG A 113 23.75 -23.01 -7.57
CA ARG A 113 23.82 -22.63 -6.15
C ARG A 113 25.23 -22.11 -5.77
N ALA A 114 25.65 -21.02 -6.39
CA ALA A 114 26.84 -20.29 -5.96
C ALA A 114 26.45 -19.26 -4.87
N SER A 115 26.88 -19.51 -3.62
CA SER A 115 26.91 -18.54 -2.51
C SER A 115 25.61 -17.78 -2.16
N GLN A 116 24.91 -18.22 -1.11
CA GLN A 116 23.86 -17.44 -0.43
C GLN A 116 24.46 -16.31 0.44
N GLY A 117 25.15 -15.37 -0.19
CA GLY A 117 25.46 -14.06 0.39
C GLY A 117 24.35 -13.03 0.09
N PRO A 118 24.40 -11.83 0.70
CA PRO A 118 23.63 -10.70 0.19
C PRO A 118 24.05 -10.40 -1.26
N ILE A 119 23.07 -10.18 -2.15
CA ILE A 119 23.28 -9.87 -3.57
C ILE A 119 24.28 -8.71 -3.70
N SER A 120 25.32 -8.89 -4.50
CA SER A 120 26.35 -7.86 -4.65
C SER A 120 25.78 -6.62 -5.37
N MET A 121 26.32 -5.43 -5.10
CA MET A 121 25.89 -4.20 -5.79
C MET A 121 26.00 -4.30 -7.32
N GLN A 122 26.98 -5.06 -7.83
CA GLN A 122 27.18 -5.27 -9.27
C GLN A 122 26.14 -6.23 -9.87
N GLU A 123 25.76 -7.27 -9.12
CA GLU A 123 24.72 -8.22 -9.49
C GLU A 123 23.33 -7.57 -9.45
N LEU A 124 23.09 -6.68 -8.49
CA LEU A 124 21.88 -5.86 -8.44
C LEU A 124 21.81 -4.88 -9.63
N ASP A 125 22.93 -4.24 -10.02
CA ASP A 125 22.97 -3.38 -11.20
C ASP A 125 22.69 -4.17 -12.49
N ARG A 126 23.27 -5.37 -12.61
CA ARG A 126 23.02 -6.31 -13.72
C ARG A 126 21.57 -6.80 -13.77
N LEU A 127 20.90 -6.93 -12.63
CA LEU A 127 19.47 -7.27 -12.55
C LEU A 127 18.56 -6.08 -12.90
N MET A 128 18.93 -4.86 -12.51
CA MET A 128 18.17 -3.64 -12.83
C MET A 128 18.38 -3.15 -14.27
N LYS A 129 19.49 -3.50 -14.90
CA LYS A 129 19.84 -3.17 -16.29
C LYS A 129 19.93 -4.45 -17.13
N PRO A 130 18.80 -5.07 -17.52
CA PRO A 130 18.81 -6.22 -18.43
C PRO A 130 19.43 -5.83 -19.78
N ASP A 131 20.01 -6.81 -20.47
CA ASP A 131 20.73 -6.60 -21.74
C ASP A 131 19.77 -6.01 -22.81
N PRO A 132 20.11 -4.87 -23.46
CA PRO A 132 19.28 -4.29 -24.51
C PRO A 132 19.01 -5.24 -25.69
N ALA A 133 19.88 -6.21 -25.97
CA ALA A 133 19.64 -7.22 -27.00
C ALA A 133 18.47 -8.16 -26.64
N GLU A 134 18.45 -8.67 -25.40
CA GLU A 134 17.34 -9.49 -24.89
C GLU A 134 16.02 -8.70 -24.83
N GLN A 135 16.09 -7.40 -24.49
CA GLN A 135 14.92 -6.54 -24.51
C GLN A 135 14.34 -6.37 -25.92
N ALA A 136 15.18 -6.19 -26.93
CA ALA A 136 14.76 -6.07 -28.32
C ALA A 136 14.08 -7.36 -28.82
N GLU A 137 14.69 -8.53 -28.61
CA GLU A 137 14.11 -9.82 -29.00
C GLU A 137 12.75 -10.06 -28.32
N LYS A 138 12.65 -9.73 -27.02
CA LYS A 138 11.40 -9.86 -26.26
C LYS A 138 10.30 -8.96 -26.82
N LEU A 139 10.62 -7.73 -27.23
CA LEU A 139 9.67 -6.82 -27.88
C LEU A 139 9.20 -7.36 -29.24
N GLU A 140 10.11 -7.84 -30.09
CA GLU A 140 9.75 -8.47 -31.36
C GLU A 140 8.82 -9.67 -31.16
N ARG A 141 9.10 -10.52 -30.17
CA ARG A 141 8.27 -11.69 -29.85
C ARG A 141 6.84 -11.29 -29.49
N TYR A 142 6.66 -10.23 -28.69
CA TYR A 142 5.33 -9.70 -28.38
C TYR A 142 4.66 -9.07 -29.60
N GLU A 143 5.39 -8.37 -30.46
CA GLU A 143 4.84 -7.78 -31.68
C GLU A 143 4.32 -8.85 -32.66
N ARG A 144 5.08 -9.94 -32.85
CA ARG A 144 4.69 -11.10 -33.68
C ARG A 144 3.39 -11.75 -33.14
N LEU A 145 3.31 -11.99 -31.83
CA LEU A 145 2.11 -12.53 -31.17
C LEU A 145 0.89 -11.61 -31.34
N ALA A 146 1.06 -10.29 -31.19
CA ALA A 146 -0.02 -9.33 -31.37
C ALA A 146 -0.52 -9.29 -32.83
N LYS A 147 0.39 -9.32 -33.81
CA LYS A 147 0.06 -9.42 -35.25
C LYS A 147 -0.71 -10.71 -35.56
N GLN A 148 -0.33 -11.85 -34.97
CA GLN A 148 -1.02 -13.13 -35.14
C GLN A 148 -2.44 -13.10 -34.57
N GLN A 149 -2.64 -12.62 -33.34
CA GLN A 149 -3.97 -12.52 -32.73
C GLN A 149 -4.94 -11.58 -33.47
N ARG A 150 -4.42 -10.53 -34.13
CA ARG A 150 -5.25 -9.65 -34.97
C ARG A 150 -5.67 -10.32 -36.28
N ARG A 151 -4.86 -11.23 -36.83
CA ARG A 151 -5.19 -12.00 -38.04
C ARG A 151 -6.21 -13.12 -37.77
N SER A 152 -6.19 -13.74 -36.59
CA SER A 152 -7.14 -14.80 -36.21
C SER A 152 -8.49 -14.30 -35.66
N ARG A 153 -8.72 -12.98 -35.64
CA ARG A 153 -9.94 -12.32 -35.13
C ARG A 153 -10.77 -11.64 -36.23
N LYS A 154 -10.44 -11.89 -37.49
CA LYS A 154 -11.11 -11.37 -38.68
C LYS A 154 -11.52 -12.52 -39.58
#